data_AF-A0A4Y2D419-F1
#
_entry.id   AF-A0A4Y2D419-F1
#
_cell.length_a   1.000
_cell.length_b   1.000
_cell.length_c   1.000
_cell.angle_alpha   90.00
_cell.angle_beta   90.00
_cell.angle_gamma   90.00
#
_symmetry.space_group_name_H-M   'P 1'
#
loop_
_entity.id
_entity.type
_entity.pdbx_description
1 polymer ?
#
loop_
_entity_poly.entity_id
_entity_poly.type
_entity_poly.pdbx_seq_one_letter_code
_entity_poly.pdbx_strand_id
1 'polypeptide(L)'
;SYAKQDQWKRVQQDSQLSRIAFKAPVFWEDDPELWFFRVESQFVIAGISNDSTKFHAVVAALNSNILSCVRDIVRSSPLENAYIALKDRVLQHFAPSSSARLNLLLKDLQLGDKRPSHLLSEMRNLAPAKMADDILQTLWLQRLSANLQQILSVCKASLDELAPIADKIHEVSGCNLTIARVESNSDQFELDAIKAELADLRNMVKKLSVSRNSHGRIKPRRRSLTPSRRIADKNVEPKRLCWYHHRFGDKASKYVKPCAYSLN
;
A
#
# COMPACT_ATOMS: atom_id res chain seq x y z
N SER A 1 59.40 -10.60 -56.48
CA SER A 1 58.60 -10.95 -55.28
C SER A 1 57.90 -9.69 -54.80
N TYR A 2 56.62 -9.50 -55.13
CA TYR A 2 55.88 -8.25 -54.83
C TYR A 2 54.41 -8.44 -54.44
N ALA A 3 53.85 -9.66 -54.54
CA ALA A 3 52.42 -9.92 -54.32
C ALA A 3 52.05 -10.38 -52.89
N LYS A 4 52.96 -10.23 -51.91
CA LYS A 4 52.75 -10.71 -50.52
C LYS A 4 52.75 -9.63 -49.43
N GLN A 5 53.08 -8.38 -49.75
CA GLN A 5 53.08 -7.28 -48.77
C GLN A 5 51.76 -6.48 -48.74
N ASP A 6 51.02 -6.40 -49.86
CA ASP A 6 49.71 -5.72 -49.89
C ASP A 6 48.61 -6.47 -49.11
N GLN A 7 48.80 -7.76 -48.82
CA GLN A 7 47.86 -8.55 -48.01
C GLN A 7 47.78 -8.10 -46.55
N TRP A 8 48.78 -7.37 -46.03
CA TRP A 8 48.84 -6.98 -44.61
C TRP A 8 48.14 -5.65 -44.33
N LYS A 9 47.87 -4.83 -45.37
CA LYS A 9 47.14 -3.55 -45.27
C LYS A 9 45.62 -3.68 -45.41
N ARG A 10 45.07 -4.90 -45.38
CA ARG A 10 43.65 -5.19 -45.65
C ARG A 10 42.93 -6.01 -44.57
N VAL A 11 43.49 -6.05 -43.36
CA VAL A 11 42.91 -6.74 -42.18
C VAL A 11 42.81 -5.78 -40.98
N GLN A 12 42.40 -4.54 -41.24
CA GLN A 12 41.91 -3.62 -40.22
C GLN A 12 40.53 -3.09 -40.63
N GLN A 13 39.64 -2.97 -39.64
CA GLN A 13 38.33 -2.33 -39.73
C GLN A 13 37.38 -2.84 -40.83
N ASP A 14 36.80 -4.02 -40.59
CA ASP A 14 35.33 -4.12 -40.72
C ASP A 14 34.73 -4.95 -39.57
N SER A 15 35.03 -4.52 -38.34
CA SER A 15 34.30 -4.97 -37.16
C SER A 15 32.89 -4.39 -37.19
N GLN A 16 31.98 -5.00 -37.94
CA GLN A 16 30.56 -4.65 -37.95
C GLN A 16 29.89 -5.02 -36.62
N LEU A 17 30.21 -4.25 -35.59
CA LEU A 17 29.36 -4.07 -34.43
C LEU A 17 28.08 -3.41 -34.93
N SER A 18 27.05 -4.21 -35.18
CA SER A 18 25.70 -3.79 -35.51
C SER A 18 25.22 -2.80 -34.45
N ARG A 19 25.33 -1.49 -34.73
CA ARG A 19 25.03 -0.43 -33.76
C ARG A 19 23.58 -0.55 -33.34
N ILE A 20 23.36 -0.95 -32.10
CA ILE A 20 22.01 -1.08 -31.54
C ILE A 20 21.38 0.32 -31.56
N ALA A 21 20.28 0.46 -32.28
CA ALA A 21 19.58 1.73 -32.39
C ALA A 21 19.14 2.18 -30.99
N PHE A 22 19.48 3.42 -30.61
CA PHE A 22 19.09 3.97 -29.33
C PHE A 22 17.56 3.97 -29.20
N LYS A 23 17.05 3.22 -28.23
CA LYS A 23 15.64 3.20 -27.87
C LYS A 23 15.45 3.98 -26.58
N ALA A 24 14.80 5.14 -26.68
CA ALA A 24 14.42 5.98 -25.57
C ALA A 24 13.73 5.16 -24.45
N PRO A 25 14.33 5.05 -23.24
CA PRO A 25 13.67 4.41 -22.11
C PRO A 25 12.68 5.39 -21.46
N VAL A 26 11.52 4.89 -21.06
CA VAL A 26 10.54 5.66 -20.25
C VAL A 26 11.24 6.24 -19.02
N PHE A 27 11.01 7.52 -18.74
CA PHE A 27 11.56 8.22 -17.58
C PHE A 27 11.07 7.62 -16.25
N TRP A 28 11.93 7.64 -15.24
CA TRP A 28 11.62 7.19 -13.89
C TRP A 28 11.59 8.41 -12.95
N GLU A 29 10.40 8.83 -12.54
CA GLU A 29 10.24 9.96 -11.61
C GLU A 29 10.64 9.59 -10.18
N ASP A 30 10.62 8.30 -9.82
CA ASP A 30 11.07 7.79 -8.51
C ASP A 30 12.61 7.73 -8.37
N ASP A 31 13.33 7.45 -9.46
CA ASP A 31 14.80 7.38 -9.51
C ASP A 31 15.35 7.89 -10.85
N PRO A 32 15.52 9.22 -10.99
CA PRO A 32 16.08 9.81 -12.20
C PRO A 32 17.61 9.60 -12.31
N GLU A 33 18.32 9.34 -11.21
CA GLU A 33 19.76 9.07 -11.22
C GLU A 33 20.03 7.75 -11.98
N LEU A 34 19.33 6.68 -11.59
CA LEU A 34 19.44 5.37 -12.24
C LEU A 34 18.91 5.38 -13.68
N TRP A 35 17.92 6.23 -13.99
CA TRP A 35 17.47 6.44 -15.36
C TRP A 35 18.59 7.03 -16.25
N PHE A 36 19.31 8.05 -15.78
CA PHE A 36 20.45 8.59 -16.52
C PHE A 36 21.58 7.57 -16.70
N PHE A 37 21.93 6.78 -15.68
CA PHE A 37 22.92 5.70 -15.83
C PHE A 37 22.51 4.67 -16.90
N ARG A 38 21.22 4.34 -16.99
CA ARG A 38 20.67 3.45 -18.02
C ARG A 38 20.76 4.07 -19.43
N VAL A 39 20.43 5.36 -19.56
CA VAL A 39 20.54 6.12 -20.82
C VAL A 39 22.00 6.23 -21.28
N GLU A 40 22.93 6.52 -20.37
CA GLU A 40 24.36 6.60 -20.64
C GLU A 40 24.94 5.26 -21.09
N SER A 41 24.49 4.16 -20.47
CA SER A 41 24.83 2.80 -20.91
C SER A 41 24.34 2.51 -22.33
N GLN A 42 23.12 2.96 -22.70
CA GLN A 42 22.62 2.86 -24.08
C GLN A 42 23.43 3.72 -25.06
N PHE A 43 23.90 4.91 -24.66
CA PHE A 43 24.79 5.72 -25.49
C PHE A 43 26.13 5.02 -25.78
N VAL A 44 26.75 4.39 -24.77
CA VAL A 44 27.98 3.60 -24.97
C VAL A 44 27.74 2.44 -25.94
N ILE A 45 26.67 1.67 -25.74
CA ILE A 45 26.32 0.50 -26.57
C ILE A 45 26.00 0.91 -28.03
N ALA A 46 25.35 2.06 -28.24
CA ALA A 46 25.02 2.59 -29.56
C ALA A 46 26.20 3.32 -30.25
N GLY A 47 27.31 3.58 -29.53
CA GLY A 47 28.44 4.38 -30.02
C GLY A 47 28.17 5.88 -30.08
N ILE A 48 27.22 6.39 -29.30
CA ILE A 48 26.81 7.80 -29.27
C ILE A 48 27.75 8.59 -28.36
N SER A 49 28.80 9.19 -28.95
CA SER A 49 29.76 10.04 -28.25
C SER A 49 29.34 11.52 -28.19
N ASN A 50 28.80 12.06 -29.29
CA ASN A 50 28.48 13.47 -29.50
C ASN A 50 27.44 14.02 -28.50
N ASP A 51 27.79 15.13 -27.84
CA ASP A 51 26.96 15.85 -26.86
C ASP A 51 25.58 16.25 -27.43
N SER A 52 25.54 16.85 -28.62
CA SER A 52 24.28 17.21 -29.30
C SER A 52 23.38 15.99 -29.55
N THR A 53 23.96 14.86 -29.96
CA THR A 53 23.19 13.63 -30.17
C THR A 53 22.65 13.07 -28.86
N LYS A 54 23.42 13.11 -27.77
CA LYS A 54 22.95 12.73 -26.42
C LYS A 54 21.83 13.65 -25.93
N PHE A 55 22.01 14.96 -26.07
CA PHE A 55 21.02 15.98 -25.72
C PHE A 55 19.68 15.74 -26.43
N HIS A 56 19.68 15.64 -27.76
CA HIS A 56 18.44 15.38 -28.51
C HIS A 56 17.82 14.01 -28.21
N ALA A 57 18.64 12.98 -27.95
CA ALA A 57 18.16 11.65 -27.56
C ALA A 57 17.50 11.64 -26.16
N VAL A 58 18.00 12.46 -25.21
CA VAL A 58 17.32 12.68 -23.91
C VAL A 58 16.05 13.50 -24.09
N VAL A 59 16.09 14.62 -24.83
CA VAL A 59 14.89 15.46 -25.07
C VAL A 59 13.76 14.65 -25.72
N ALA A 60 14.07 13.69 -26.58
CA ALA A 60 13.10 12.75 -27.17
C ALA A 60 12.60 11.64 -26.22
N ALA A 61 13.21 11.47 -25.05
CA ALA A 61 12.86 10.46 -24.05
C ALA A 61 12.14 11.03 -22.80
N LEU A 62 12.24 12.35 -22.58
CA LEU A 62 11.58 13.04 -21.45
C LEU A 62 10.09 13.29 -21.73
N ASN A 63 9.28 13.26 -20.66
CA ASN A 63 7.85 13.57 -20.75
C ASN A 63 7.57 15.09 -20.76
N SER A 64 6.32 15.47 -21.08
CA SER A 64 5.88 16.87 -21.15
C SER A 64 6.07 17.67 -19.85
N ASN A 65 6.02 17.00 -18.69
CA ASN A 65 6.11 17.63 -17.39
C ASN A 65 7.57 18.05 -17.13
N ILE A 66 8.51 17.12 -17.33
CA ILE A 66 9.95 17.36 -17.19
C ILE A 66 10.42 18.39 -18.22
N LEU A 67 10.00 18.24 -19.50
CA LEU A 67 10.30 19.20 -20.57
C LEU A 67 9.76 20.61 -20.29
N SER A 68 8.72 20.76 -19.47
CA SER A 68 8.23 22.07 -19.02
C SER A 68 9.15 22.71 -17.96
N CYS A 69 9.76 21.90 -17.10
CA CYS A 69 10.73 22.32 -16.08
C CYS A 69 12.10 22.71 -16.68
N VAL A 70 12.57 22.01 -17.73
CA VAL A 70 13.85 22.27 -18.42
C VAL A 70 13.69 23.02 -19.75
N ARG A 71 12.53 23.68 -19.93
CA ARG A 71 12.12 24.45 -21.12
C ARG A 71 13.07 25.61 -21.45
N ASP A 72 13.78 26.13 -20.45
CA ASP A 72 14.88 27.08 -20.59
C ASP A 72 16.02 26.46 -21.42
N ILE A 73 16.60 25.36 -20.93
CA ILE A 73 17.71 24.66 -21.60
C ILE A 73 17.30 24.09 -22.97
N VAL A 74 16.05 23.62 -23.12
CA VAL A 74 15.56 23.09 -24.40
C VAL A 74 15.36 24.18 -25.46
N ARG A 75 15.10 25.44 -25.07
CA ARG A 75 14.94 26.57 -26.01
C ARG A 75 16.22 27.34 -26.27
N SER A 76 17.08 27.46 -25.26
CA SER A 76 18.42 28.06 -25.37
C SER A 76 19.44 27.04 -24.89
N SER A 77 19.75 26.07 -25.75
CA SER A 77 20.81 25.09 -25.50
C SER A 77 22.15 25.81 -25.30
N PRO A 78 22.95 25.42 -24.29
CA PRO A 78 24.36 25.77 -24.23
C PRO A 78 25.10 25.37 -25.51
N LEU A 79 26.18 26.09 -25.85
CA LEU A 79 27.04 25.79 -27.00
C LEU A 79 27.97 24.59 -26.73
N GLU A 80 28.27 24.31 -25.47
CA GLU A 80 29.07 23.17 -25.01
C GLU A 80 28.36 22.48 -23.84
N ASN A 81 28.53 21.15 -23.72
CA ASN A 81 28.02 20.35 -22.60
C ASN A 81 26.50 20.46 -22.38
N ALA A 82 25.72 20.59 -23.46
CA ALA A 82 24.26 20.75 -23.39
C ALA A 82 23.59 19.52 -22.77
N TYR A 83 24.13 18.31 -23.00
CA TYR A 83 23.66 17.11 -22.32
C TYR A 83 23.89 17.17 -20.80
N ILE A 84 25.06 17.66 -20.35
CA ILE A 84 25.39 17.75 -18.93
C ILE A 84 24.50 18.78 -18.24
N ALA A 85 24.35 19.97 -18.82
CA ALA A 85 23.45 21.01 -18.32
C ALA A 85 22.00 20.52 -18.21
N LEU A 86 21.52 19.75 -19.20
CA LEU A 86 20.20 19.12 -19.16
C LEU A 86 20.10 18.06 -18.04
N LYS A 87 21.09 17.18 -17.90
CA LYS A 87 21.15 16.14 -16.86
C LYS A 87 21.11 16.76 -15.46
N ASP A 88 22.00 17.70 -15.19
CA ASP A 88 22.11 18.37 -13.89
C ASP A 88 20.82 19.11 -13.52
N ARG A 89 20.16 19.74 -14.51
CA ARG A 89 18.88 20.45 -14.30
C ARG A 89 17.71 19.50 -14.02
N VAL A 90 17.63 18.36 -14.70
CA VAL A 90 16.62 17.34 -14.40
C VAL A 90 16.86 16.74 -13.02
N LEU A 91 18.11 16.40 -12.67
CA LEU A 91 18.45 15.89 -11.35
C LEU A 91 18.18 16.92 -10.24
N GLN A 92 18.49 18.20 -10.44
CA GLN A 92 18.17 19.27 -9.49
C GLN A 92 16.67 19.39 -9.16
N HIS A 93 15.80 19.10 -10.13
CA HIS A 93 14.35 19.23 -9.97
C HIS A 93 13.63 17.94 -9.53
N PHE A 94 14.14 16.77 -9.90
CA PHE A 94 13.44 15.49 -9.73
C PHE A 94 14.18 14.49 -8.81
N ALA A 95 15.50 14.62 -8.60
CA ALA A 95 16.20 13.71 -7.69
C ALA A 95 15.87 14.07 -6.22
N PRO A 96 15.66 13.06 -5.34
CA PRO A 96 15.40 13.33 -3.92
C PRO A 96 16.63 13.97 -3.28
N SER A 97 16.43 15.11 -2.61
CA SER A 97 17.52 15.85 -1.97
C SER A 97 18.26 15.00 -0.93
N SER A 98 19.52 15.32 -0.65
CA SER A 98 20.33 14.55 0.32
C SER A 98 19.69 14.48 1.72
N SER A 99 18.92 15.49 2.11
CA SER A 99 18.14 15.49 3.36
C SER A 99 16.85 14.68 3.26
N ALA A 100 16.21 14.57 2.10
CA ALA A 100 15.09 13.66 1.87
C ALA A 100 15.55 12.20 1.89
N ARG A 101 16.62 11.85 1.15
CA ARG A 101 17.25 10.52 1.17
C ARG A 101 17.63 10.10 2.59
N LEU A 102 18.22 11.01 3.36
CA LEU A 102 18.58 10.78 4.77
C LEU A 102 17.37 10.62 5.69
N ASN A 103 16.29 11.40 5.53
CA ASN A 103 15.08 11.21 6.36
C ASN A 103 14.42 9.85 6.09
N LEU A 104 14.25 9.48 4.82
CA LEU A 104 13.76 8.17 4.39
C LEU A 104 14.64 7.04 4.97
N LEU A 105 15.97 7.20 4.87
CA LEU A 105 16.94 6.27 5.45
C LEU A 105 16.84 6.17 6.99
N LEU A 106 16.43 7.21 7.71
CA LEU A 106 16.35 7.17 9.19
C LEU A 106 14.97 6.78 9.74
N LYS A 107 13.87 7.14 9.07
CA LYS A 107 12.52 7.06 9.64
C LYS A 107 11.61 6.09 8.89
N ASP A 108 11.48 6.28 7.58
CA ASP A 108 10.32 5.78 6.84
C ASP A 108 10.56 4.41 6.19
N LEU A 109 11.82 4.04 5.95
CA LEU A 109 12.19 2.72 5.43
C LEU A 109 12.06 1.64 6.53
N GLN A 110 11.37 0.53 6.24
CA GLN A 110 11.15 -0.59 7.14
C GLN A 110 11.34 -1.94 6.42
N LEU A 111 11.57 -3.02 7.18
CA LEU A 111 11.73 -4.37 6.62
C LEU A 111 10.44 -4.87 5.95
N GLY A 112 9.31 -4.80 6.65
CA GLY A 112 8.05 -5.40 6.18
C GLY A 112 8.22 -6.88 5.85
N ASP A 113 7.66 -7.30 4.71
CA ASP A 113 7.81 -8.65 4.16
C ASP A 113 9.09 -8.82 3.28
N LYS A 114 9.99 -7.83 3.26
CA LYS A 114 11.22 -7.89 2.47
C LYS A 114 12.30 -8.72 3.17
N ARG A 115 13.15 -9.37 2.36
CA ARG A 115 14.39 -10.00 2.86
C ARG A 115 15.34 -8.97 3.49
N PRO A 116 15.99 -9.26 4.63
CA PRO A 116 17.01 -8.40 5.24
C PRO A 116 18.09 -7.87 4.28
N SER A 117 18.58 -8.68 3.33
CA SER A 117 19.56 -8.24 2.32
C SER A 117 19.01 -7.18 1.36
N HIS A 118 17.73 -7.26 1.01
CA HIS A 118 17.06 -6.29 0.16
C HIS A 118 16.92 -4.95 0.89
N LEU A 119 16.51 -4.97 2.17
CA LEU A 119 16.50 -3.79 3.02
C LEU A 119 17.90 -3.15 3.11
N LEU A 120 18.96 -3.96 3.26
CA LEU A 120 20.33 -3.44 3.30
C LEU A 120 20.73 -2.73 1.98
N SER A 121 20.31 -3.28 0.84
CA SER A 121 20.55 -2.67 -0.48
C SER A 121 19.82 -1.33 -0.62
N GLU A 122 18.54 -1.26 -0.23
CA GLU A 122 17.78 0.01 -0.18
C GLU A 122 18.45 1.03 0.75
N MET A 123 18.92 0.58 1.93
CA MET A 123 19.65 1.44 2.87
C MET A 123 20.98 1.95 2.30
N ARG A 124 21.75 1.11 1.59
CA ARG A 124 22.97 1.53 0.88
C ARG A 124 22.70 2.54 -0.23
N ASN A 125 21.63 2.37 -1.00
CA ASN A 125 21.27 3.31 -2.08
C ASN A 125 20.84 4.70 -1.57
N LEU A 126 20.31 4.76 -0.33
CA LEU A 126 19.94 6.01 0.33
C LEU A 126 21.06 6.61 1.20
N ALA A 127 22.08 5.83 1.55
CA ALA A 127 23.20 6.25 2.38
C ALA A 127 24.03 7.36 1.71
N PRO A 128 24.34 8.47 2.42
CA PRO A 128 25.36 9.41 1.94
C PRO A 128 26.72 8.69 1.83
N ALA A 129 27.46 8.92 0.76
CA ALA A 129 28.77 8.29 0.49
C ALA A 129 29.92 8.62 1.50
N LYS A 130 29.59 9.24 2.63
CA LYS A 130 30.47 9.50 3.78
C LYS A 130 30.02 8.77 5.06
N MET A 131 28.98 7.95 4.97
CA MET A 131 28.44 7.17 6.08
C MET A 131 29.32 5.95 6.32
N ALA A 132 29.71 5.70 7.57
CA ALA A 132 30.48 4.51 7.94
C ALA A 132 29.56 3.28 7.99
N ASP A 133 30.05 2.13 7.52
CA ASP A 133 29.29 0.87 7.49
C ASP A 133 28.83 0.44 8.89
N ASP A 134 29.60 0.70 9.96
CA ASP A 134 29.18 0.43 11.35
C ASP A 134 27.86 1.13 11.73
N ILE A 135 27.66 2.36 11.23
CA ILE A 135 26.44 3.15 11.47
C ILE A 135 25.29 2.58 10.63
N LEU A 136 25.56 2.21 9.38
CA LEU A 136 24.58 1.61 8.48
C LEU A 136 24.12 0.23 9.00
N GLN A 137 25.05 -0.57 9.52
CA GLN A 137 24.81 -1.85 10.19
C GLN A 137 23.99 -1.67 11.46
N THR A 138 24.31 -0.67 12.30
CA THR A 138 23.53 -0.36 13.49
C THR A 138 22.07 -0.03 13.15
N LEU A 139 21.84 0.84 12.16
CA LEU A 139 20.50 1.21 11.69
C LEU A 139 19.76 0.05 11.00
N TRP A 140 20.49 -0.81 10.28
CA TRP A 140 19.92 -1.98 9.61
C TRP A 140 19.46 -3.02 10.64
N LEU A 141 20.33 -3.37 11.60
CA LEU A 141 19.99 -4.25 12.72
C LEU A 141 18.76 -3.75 13.50
N GLN A 142 18.70 -2.45 13.82
CA GLN A 142 17.55 -1.83 14.49
C GLN A 142 16.19 -2.02 13.77
N ARG A 143 16.20 -2.36 12.47
CA ARG A 143 15.01 -2.61 11.65
C ARG A 143 14.67 -4.07 11.45
N LEU A 144 15.55 -4.99 11.84
CA LEU A 144 15.28 -6.41 11.85
C LEU A 144 14.47 -6.81 13.10
N SER A 145 13.83 -7.98 13.08
CA SER A 145 13.13 -8.50 14.26
C SER A 145 14.11 -8.80 15.41
N ALA A 146 13.61 -8.82 16.65
CA ALA A 146 14.45 -9.04 17.84
C ALA A 146 15.29 -10.35 17.75
N ASN A 147 14.73 -11.41 17.17
CA ASN A 147 15.43 -12.68 16.96
C ASN A 147 16.64 -12.52 16.02
N LEU A 148 16.47 -11.77 14.92
CA LEU A 148 17.55 -11.45 13.99
C LEU A 148 18.61 -10.57 14.67
N GLN A 149 18.19 -9.54 15.41
CA GLN A 149 19.10 -8.67 16.17
C GLN A 149 19.96 -9.48 17.15
N GLN A 150 19.35 -10.37 17.94
CA GLN A 150 20.05 -11.20 18.91
C GLN A 150 21.12 -12.07 18.24
N ILE A 151 20.77 -12.82 17.19
CA ILE A 151 21.70 -13.73 16.51
C ILE A 151 22.83 -12.95 15.82
N LEU A 152 22.49 -11.90 15.06
CA LEU A 152 23.46 -11.13 14.27
C LEU A 152 24.37 -10.24 15.12
N SER A 153 23.93 -9.83 16.33
CA SER A 153 24.76 -9.02 17.25
C SER A 153 26.03 -9.73 17.74
N VAL A 154 26.05 -11.07 17.70
CA VAL A 154 27.21 -11.90 18.06
C VAL A 154 28.17 -12.07 16.86
N CYS A 155 27.66 -11.92 15.63
CA CYS A 155 28.43 -12.10 14.40
C CYS A 155 29.32 -10.88 14.12
N LYS A 156 30.60 -10.97 14.47
CA LYS A 156 31.65 -10.01 14.05
C LYS A 156 32.07 -10.25 12.60
N ALA A 157 31.14 -10.01 11.68
CA ALA A 157 31.30 -10.16 10.23
C ALA A 157 30.92 -8.86 9.51
N SER A 158 31.33 -8.71 8.26
CA SER A 158 30.98 -7.55 7.42
C SER A 158 29.50 -7.55 7.03
N LEU A 159 28.98 -6.38 6.64
CA LEU A 159 27.60 -6.23 6.17
C LEU A 159 27.22 -7.19 5.03
N ASP A 160 28.16 -7.46 4.11
CA ASP A 160 27.97 -8.37 2.97
C ASP A 160 27.93 -9.85 3.37
N GLU A 161 28.53 -10.22 4.51
CA GLU A 161 28.45 -11.56 5.10
C GLU A 161 27.20 -11.70 5.99
N LEU A 162 26.82 -10.64 6.71
CA LEU A 162 25.63 -10.62 7.58
C LEU A 162 24.33 -10.69 6.78
N ALA A 163 24.25 -10.05 5.61
CA ALA A 163 23.04 -10.02 4.79
C ALA A 163 22.50 -11.42 4.38
N PRO A 164 23.29 -12.34 3.80
CA PRO A 164 22.81 -13.69 3.46
C PRO A 164 22.54 -14.55 4.71
N ILE A 165 23.25 -14.33 5.81
CA ILE A 165 22.97 -15.02 7.10
C ILE A 165 21.60 -14.56 7.64
N ALA A 166 21.33 -13.25 7.62
CA ALA A 166 20.07 -12.67 8.04
C ALA A 166 18.90 -13.17 7.17
N ASP A 167 19.07 -13.24 5.85
CA ASP A 167 18.07 -13.83 4.94
C ASP A 167 17.78 -15.29 5.30
N LYS A 168 18.80 -16.10 5.59
CA LYS A 168 18.61 -17.51 5.93
C LYS A 168 17.87 -17.70 7.26
N ILE A 169 18.16 -16.86 8.26
CA ILE A 169 17.44 -16.85 9.54
C ILE A 169 16.00 -16.37 9.34
N HIS A 170 15.78 -15.36 8.50
CA HIS A 170 14.46 -14.81 8.18
C HIS A 170 13.57 -15.84 7.47
N GLU A 171 14.10 -16.59 6.50
CA GLU A 171 13.39 -17.72 5.86
C GLU A 171 12.97 -18.79 6.88
N VAL A 172 13.89 -19.20 7.77
CA VAL A 172 13.61 -20.20 8.82
C VAL A 172 12.62 -19.67 9.87
N SER A 173 12.58 -18.37 10.10
CA SER A 173 11.61 -17.70 11.01
C SER A 173 10.25 -17.47 10.36
N GLY A 174 10.18 -17.37 9.03
CA GLY A 174 8.94 -17.29 8.26
C GLY A 174 8.23 -18.65 8.12
N CYS A 175 8.97 -19.74 8.22
CA CYS A 175 8.39 -21.02 8.60
C CYS A 175 7.83 -20.89 10.02
N ASN A 176 6.51 -21.01 10.18
CA ASN A 176 5.87 -21.17 11.48
C ASN A 176 6.29 -22.50 12.11
N LEU A 177 7.48 -22.51 12.70
CA LEU A 177 7.81 -23.38 13.81
C LEU A 177 6.91 -22.98 14.98
N THR A 178 5.67 -23.45 14.93
CA THR A 178 4.96 -23.84 16.13
C THR A 178 5.77 -24.96 16.78
N ILE A 179 6.85 -24.55 17.46
CA ILE A 179 7.33 -25.25 18.64
C ILE A 179 6.06 -25.52 19.43
N ALA A 180 5.72 -26.80 19.62
CA ALA A 180 4.61 -27.15 20.47
C ALA A 180 4.96 -26.60 21.85
N ARG A 181 4.38 -25.44 22.20
CA ARG A 181 4.42 -24.92 23.56
C ARG A 181 3.92 -26.09 24.39
N VAL A 182 4.73 -26.56 25.32
CA VAL A 182 4.20 -27.42 26.37
C VAL A 182 3.25 -26.51 27.12
N GLU A 183 1.96 -26.61 26.78
CA GLU A 183 0.89 -25.89 27.43
C GLU A 183 0.84 -26.43 28.85
N SER A 184 1.60 -25.77 29.73
CA SER A 184 1.42 -25.87 31.17
C SER A 184 -0.07 -25.75 31.42
N ASN A 185 -0.68 -26.73 32.08
CA ASN A 185 -2.14 -26.78 32.25
C ASN A 185 -2.72 -25.49 32.90
N SER A 186 -1.88 -24.68 33.55
CA SER A 186 -2.18 -23.30 33.98
C SER A 186 -2.66 -22.41 32.84
N ASP A 187 -1.94 -22.34 31.71
CA ASP A 187 -2.24 -21.44 30.59
C ASP A 187 -3.64 -21.71 30.01
N GLN A 188 -3.98 -22.99 29.85
CA GLN A 188 -5.29 -23.43 29.37
C GLN A 188 -6.39 -23.18 30.42
N PHE A 189 -6.09 -23.40 31.70
CA PHE A 189 -7.01 -23.13 32.81
C PHE A 189 -7.31 -21.63 32.95
N GLU A 190 -6.31 -20.77 32.80
CA GLU A 190 -6.45 -19.31 32.75
C GLU A 190 -7.26 -18.86 31.53
N LEU A 191 -6.99 -19.43 30.35
CA LEU A 191 -7.77 -19.16 29.14
C LEU A 191 -9.25 -19.56 29.29
N ASP A 192 -9.56 -20.71 29.90
CA ASP A 192 -10.93 -21.17 30.12
C ASP A 192 -11.64 -20.40 31.24
N ALA A 193 -10.92 -19.96 32.28
CA ALA A 193 -11.43 -19.03 33.29
C ALA A 193 -11.78 -17.66 32.68
N ILE A 194 -10.91 -17.09 31.84
CA ILE A 194 -11.16 -15.81 31.14
C ILE A 194 -12.35 -15.95 30.17
N LYS A 195 -12.51 -17.09 29.48
CA LYS A 195 -13.69 -17.37 28.65
C LYS A 195 -14.98 -17.42 29.50
N ALA A 196 -14.92 -17.99 30.71
CA ALA A 196 -16.06 -18.02 31.63
C ALA A 196 -16.43 -16.62 32.13
N GLU A 197 -15.46 -15.80 32.55
CA GLU A 197 -15.72 -14.40 32.95
C GLU A 197 -16.30 -13.57 31.79
N LEU A 198 -15.79 -13.73 30.57
CA LEU A 198 -16.35 -13.07 29.38
C LEU A 198 -17.79 -13.52 29.08
N ALA A 199 -18.12 -14.80 29.32
CA ALA A 199 -19.48 -15.28 29.19
C ALA A 199 -20.42 -14.64 30.23
N ASP A 200 -19.99 -14.51 31.49
CA ASP A 200 -20.80 -13.92 32.54
C ASP A 200 -20.88 -12.40 32.49
N LEU A 201 -19.82 -11.70 32.08
CA LEU A 201 -19.88 -10.28 31.70
C LEU A 201 -20.89 -10.06 30.57
N ARG A 202 -20.89 -10.91 29.53
CA ARG A 202 -21.88 -10.85 28.44
C ARG A 202 -23.30 -11.12 28.94
N ASN A 203 -23.49 -12.02 29.91
CA ASN A 203 -24.78 -12.27 30.56
C ASN A 203 -25.23 -11.10 31.44
N MET A 204 -24.30 -10.43 32.14
CA MET A 204 -24.56 -9.29 32.99
C MET A 204 -24.93 -8.05 32.16
N VAL A 205 -24.22 -7.79 31.06
CA VAL A 205 -24.57 -6.74 30.08
C VAL A 205 -25.96 -6.99 29.47
N LYS A 206 -26.32 -8.24 29.14
CA LYS A 206 -27.69 -8.61 28.73
C LYS A 206 -28.74 -8.32 29.82
N LYS A 207 -28.47 -8.68 31.09
CA LYS A 207 -29.38 -8.40 32.22
C LYS A 207 -29.57 -6.89 32.41
N LEU A 208 -28.50 -6.09 32.29
CA LEU A 208 -28.54 -4.64 32.42
C LEU A 208 -29.26 -3.96 31.25
N SER A 209 -29.09 -4.42 30.00
CA SER A 209 -29.84 -3.86 28.86
C SER A 209 -31.34 -4.17 28.93
N VAL A 210 -31.71 -5.37 29.40
CA VAL A 210 -33.12 -5.72 29.68
C VAL A 210 -33.69 -4.88 30.83
N SER A 211 -32.92 -4.64 31.90
CA SER A 211 -33.35 -3.83 33.06
C SER A 211 -33.58 -2.34 32.69
N ARG A 212 -32.79 -1.79 31.77
CA ARG A 212 -33.01 -0.42 31.26
C ARG A 212 -34.32 -0.29 30.46
N ASN A 213 -34.82 -1.36 29.85
CA ASN A 213 -36.11 -1.36 29.15
C ASN A 213 -37.33 -1.54 30.07
N SER A 214 -37.17 -1.99 31.33
CA SER A 214 -38.30 -2.20 32.25
C SER A 214 -38.62 -1.02 33.17
N HIS A 215 -37.71 -0.06 33.33
CA HIS A 215 -37.89 1.11 34.21
C HIS A 215 -38.68 2.28 33.59
N GLY A 216 -39.22 2.11 32.37
CA GLY A 216 -39.95 3.14 31.61
C GLY A 216 -41.48 3.03 31.66
N ARG A 217 -42.12 2.79 32.83
CA ARG A 217 -43.58 2.52 32.91
C ARG A 217 -44.42 3.42 33.82
N ILE A 218 -44.05 4.70 33.94
CA ILE A 218 -44.96 5.74 34.44
C ILE A 218 -46.16 5.86 33.49
N LYS A 219 -47.38 5.58 33.96
CA LYS A 219 -48.60 5.64 33.14
C LYS A 219 -49.03 7.09 32.85
N PRO A 220 -49.02 7.59 31.60
CA PRO A 220 -49.64 8.87 31.28
C PRO A 220 -51.18 8.72 31.24
N ARG A 221 -51.88 9.24 32.26
CA ARG A 221 -53.35 9.31 32.28
C ARG A 221 -53.85 10.41 31.31
N ARG A 222 -53.83 10.15 30.00
CA ARG A 222 -54.42 11.06 29.00
C ARG A 222 -55.80 10.57 28.54
N ARG A 223 -56.79 11.47 28.67
CA ARG A 223 -58.11 11.35 28.04
C ARG A 223 -57.97 11.51 26.52
N SER A 224 -58.86 10.85 25.80
CA SER A 224 -59.38 11.17 24.45
C SER A 224 -58.68 12.26 23.61
N LEU A 225 -58.29 11.90 22.38
CA LEU A 225 -58.83 12.50 21.15
C LEU A 225 -58.42 11.68 19.91
N THR A 226 -59.28 11.67 18.90
CA THR A 226 -59.16 11.02 17.58
C THR A 226 -59.55 12.05 16.50
N PRO A 227 -59.48 11.78 15.17
CA PRO A 227 -58.68 10.81 14.40
C PRO A 227 -57.99 11.40 13.13
N SER A 228 -56.95 10.74 12.61
CA SER A 228 -56.63 10.68 11.16
C SER A 228 -55.72 9.46 10.91
N ARG A 229 -55.93 8.46 10.04
CA ARG A 229 -56.59 8.28 8.71
C ARG A 229 -55.56 8.36 7.55
N ARG A 230 -55.58 7.34 6.66
CA ARG A 230 -54.62 7.02 5.56
C ARG A 230 -53.31 6.40 6.11
N ILE A 231 -52.59 5.47 5.45
CA ILE A 231 -52.77 4.63 4.23
C ILE A 231 -51.74 3.47 4.37
N ALA A 232 -51.74 2.31 3.68
CA ALA A 232 -52.70 1.32 3.15
C ALA A 232 -51.83 0.18 2.51
N ASP A 233 -52.27 -0.97 1.97
CA ASP A 233 -53.59 -1.63 1.79
C ASP A 233 -53.38 -3.17 1.59
N LYS A 234 -54.44 -4.00 1.66
CA LYS A 234 -54.78 -5.06 0.67
C LYS A 234 -55.92 -6.02 1.11
N ASN A 235 -56.96 -6.10 0.27
CA ASN A 235 -57.77 -7.29 -0.06
C ASN A 235 -58.52 -8.08 1.04
N VAL A 236 -59.65 -7.56 1.54
CA VAL A 236 -60.97 -8.27 1.64
C VAL A 236 -62.06 -7.19 1.68
N GLU A 237 -63.20 -7.35 0.99
CA GLU A 237 -64.37 -6.48 1.19
C GLU A 237 -65.02 -6.69 2.57
N PRO A 238 -64.99 -5.71 3.49
CA PRO A 238 -65.66 -5.85 4.78
C PRO A 238 -67.11 -5.37 4.65
N LYS A 239 -68.07 -6.31 4.68
CA LYS A 239 -69.50 -6.00 4.83
C LYS A 239 -69.66 -5.02 6.00
N ARG A 240 -70.12 -3.80 5.73
CA ARG A 240 -70.19 -2.72 6.73
C ARG A 240 -71.30 -2.98 7.75
N LEU A 241 -71.00 -3.77 8.77
CA LEU A 241 -71.80 -3.90 9.98
C LEU A 241 -71.67 -2.63 10.83
N CYS A 242 -72.77 -2.17 11.43
CA CYS A 242 -72.71 -1.08 12.40
C CYS A 242 -72.06 -1.57 13.71
N TRP A 243 -71.63 -0.62 14.56
CA TRP A 243 -70.95 -0.92 15.83
C TRP A 243 -71.71 -1.91 16.73
N TYR A 244 -73.05 -1.86 16.73
CA TYR A 244 -73.88 -2.78 17.50
C TYR A 244 -73.78 -4.23 16.98
N HIS A 245 -73.96 -4.46 15.67
CA HIS A 245 -73.78 -5.80 15.08
C HIS A 245 -72.31 -6.28 15.16
N HIS A 246 -71.34 -5.39 15.06
CA HIS A 246 -69.93 -5.76 15.24
C HIS A 246 -69.57 -6.16 16.68
N ARG A 247 -70.31 -5.68 17.69
CA ARG A 247 -70.07 -5.97 19.11
C ARG A 247 -70.96 -7.06 19.70
N PHE A 248 -72.18 -7.23 19.19
CA PHE A 248 -73.20 -8.12 19.75
C PHE A 248 -73.76 -9.14 18.75
N GLY A 249 -73.34 -9.07 17.47
CA GLY A 249 -73.87 -9.90 16.39
C GLY A 249 -75.39 -9.80 16.28
N ASP A 250 -75.99 -10.92 15.93
CA ASP A 250 -77.42 -11.14 15.67
C ASP A 250 -78.32 -10.83 16.89
N LYS A 251 -77.72 -10.65 18.08
CA LYS A 251 -78.40 -10.27 19.34
C LYS A 251 -78.46 -8.75 19.57
N ALA A 252 -78.10 -7.94 18.57
CA ALA A 252 -78.11 -6.49 18.66
C ALA A 252 -79.54 -5.91 18.60
N SER A 253 -80.06 -5.45 19.75
CA SER A 253 -81.40 -4.85 19.86
C SER A 253 -81.56 -3.45 19.23
N LYS A 254 -80.49 -2.88 18.65
CA LYS A 254 -80.49 -1.56 18.00
C LYS A 254 -79.54 -1.55 16.80
N TYR A 255 -79.95 -0.92 15.70
CA TYR A 255 -79.14 -0.77 14.50
C TYR A 255 -79.17 0.68 13.98
N VAL A 256 -78.23 1.02 13.08
CA VAL A 256 -78.09 2.33 12.45
C VAL A 256 -77.75 2.11 10.98
N LYS A 257 -78.43 2.79 10.06
CA LYS A 257 -78.19 2.69 8.61
C LYS A 257 -77.05 3.64 8.16
N PRO A 258 -76.30 3.31 7.09
CA PRO A 258 -76.32 2.06 6.34
C PRO A 258 -75.56 0.95 7.09
N CYS A 259 -76.19 -0.21 7.23
CA CYS A 259 -75.61 -1.41 7.85
C CYS A 259 -75.95 -2.61 6.96
N ALA A 260 -74.95 -3.43 6.63
CA ALA A 260 -75.07 -4.59 5.76
C ALA A 260 -75.69 -5.83 6.45
N TYR A 261 -76.28 -5.66 7.64
CA TYR A 261 -77.04 -6.69 8.33
C TYR A 261 -78.49 -6.61 7.85
N SER A 262 -78.87 -7.50 6.93
CA SER A 262 -80.24 -7.65 6.45
C SER A 262 -81.09 -8.33 7.52
N LEU A 263 -82.11 -7.62 8.01
CA LEU A 263 -83.17 -8.20 8.83
C LEU A 263 -84.05 -9.09 7.95
N ASN A 264 -83.97 -10.40 8.18
CA ASN A 264 -85.04 -11.37 7.93
C ASN A 264 -85.59 -11.80 9.30
#